data_AF-A0A957X822-F1
#
_entry.id   AF-A0A957X822-F1
#
_cell.length_a   1.000
_cell.length_b   1.000
_cell.length_c   1.000
_cell.angle_alpha   90.00
_cell.angle_beta   90.00
_cell.angle_gamma   90.00
#
_symmetry.space_group_name_H-M   'P 1'
#
loop_
_entity.id
_entity.type
_entity.pdbx_description
1 polymer ?
#
loop_
_entity_poly.entity_id
_entity_poly.type
_entity_poly.pdbx_seq_one_letter_code
_entity_poly.pdbx_strand_id
1 'polypeptide(L)'
;PGGEFLGIRFKVGVVMPHLPASNLVDDDLTLPEASKQAFWLQGSAWQFPDFENADTFVEWLVRADLLVRDPVVEACWQDQPSNLSLRTCQRRFLRATGLTYQRARQIERARYATTLLRQGIPIQDVVFEAGYYDQPHLHHAMQQLIGQTPTQIMNMDKQLSFLYKTTTFPCGIIPSHFNR
;
A
#
# COMPACT_ATOMS: atom_id res chain seq x y z
N PRO A 1 -11.74 -23.46 -9.36
CA PRO A 1 -10.99 -22.75 -10.43
C PRO A 1 -9.83 -21.95 -9.81
N GLY A 2 -8.59 -22.44 -9.99
CA GLY A 2 -7.38 -21.81 -9.46
C GLY A 2 -6.76 -20.91 -10.52
N GLY A 3 -6.94 -19.60 -10.38
CA GLY A 3 -6.13 -18.63 -11.11
C GLY A 3 -4.82 -18.42 -10.36
N GLU A 4 -3.71 -18.33 -11.09
CA GLU A 4 -2.44 -17.90 -10.54
C GLU A 4 -2.34 -16.38 -10.67
N PHE A 5 -1.93 -15.72 -9.59
CA PHE A 5 -1.78 -14.27 -9.54
C PHE A 5 -0.38 -13.92 -9.10
N LEU A 6 0.29 -13.05 -9.84
CA LEU A 6 1.52 -12.38 -9.43
C LEU A 6 1.23 -10.90 -9.19
N GLY A 7 1.67 -10.38 -8.04
CA GLY A 7 1.51 -8.98 -7.70
C GLY A 7 2.84 -8.36 -7.29
N ILE A 8 3.22 -7.27 -7.96
CA ILE A 8 4.36 -6.44 -7.58
C ILE A 8 3.82 -5.26 -6.78
N ARG A 9 4.16 -5.20 -5.49
CA ARG A 9 3.76 -4.10 -4.63
C ARG A 9 4.85 -3.03 -4.57
N PHE A 10 4.48 -1.80 -4.93
CA PHE A 10 5.38 -0.66 -4.80
C PHE A 10 5.20 0.06 -3.46
N LYS A 11 6.25 0.77 -3.03
CA LYS A 11 6.18 1.70 -1.90
C LYS A 11 5.32 2.91 -2.30
N VAL A 12 4.68 3.54 -1.32
CA VAL A 12 4.03 4.85 -1.50
C VAL A 12 5.05 5.82 -2.09
N GLY A 13 4.64 6.65 -3.06
CA GLY A 13 5.53 7.55 -3.79
C GLY A 13 6.04 6.97 -5.11
N VAL A 14 5.96 5.65 -5.33
CA VAL A 14 6.19 5.05 -6.65
C VAL A 14 4.87 5.05 -7.43
N VAL A 15 4.88 5.61 -8.64
CA VAL A 15 3.68 5.82 -9.44
C VAL A 15 3.92 5.42 -10.90
N MET A 16 2.85 5.04 -11.58
CA MET A 16 2.83 4.91 -13.05
C MET A 16 2.07 6.11 -13.62
N PRO A 17 2.74 7.16 -14.12
CA PRO A 17 2.09 8.44 -14.46
C PRO A 17 1.00 8.33 -15.52
N HIS A 18 1.17 7.37 -16.43
CA HIS A 18 0.27 7.10 -17.54
C HIS A 18 -0.88 6.14 -17.17
N LEU A 19 -0.84 5.59 -15.96
CA LEU A 19 -1.81 4.67 -15.37
C LEU A 19 -2.13 5.14 -13.94
N PRO A 20 -2.76 6.31 -13.78
CA PRO A 20 -3.01 6.87 -12.46
C PRO A 20 -3.90 5.92 -11.65
N ALA A 21 -3.40 5.51 -10.48
CA ALA A 21 -4.08 4.56 -9.62
C ALA A 21 -5.49 5.02 -9.20
N SER A 22 -5.78 6.33 -9.22
CA SER A 22 -7.12 6.86 -8.94
C SER A 22 -8.23 6.33 -9.85
N ASN A 23 -7.87 5.84 -11.04
CA ASN A 23 -8.82 5.26 -11.99
C ASN A 23 -8.91 3.73 -11.85
N LEU A 24 -8.12 3.12 -10.95
CA LEU A 24 -7.95 1.69 -10.77
C LEU A 24 -8.23 1.25 -9.33
N VAL A 25 -8.78 2.15 -8.50
CA VAL A 25 -9.21 1.77 -7.15
C VAL A 25 -10.51 1.00 -7.27
N ASP A 26 -10.54 -0.20 -6.68
CA ASP A 26 -11.66 -1.12 -6.77
C ASP A 26 -12.05 -1.47 -8.22
N ASP A 27 -11.10 -1.32 -9.15
CA ASP A 27 -11.25 -1.57 -10.58
C ASP A 27 -9.96 -2.21 -11.14
N ASP A 28 -10.00 -2.68 -12.36
CA ASP A 28 -8.84 -3.25 -13.06
C ASP A 28 -8.73 -2.73 -14.49
N LEU A 29 -7.52 -2.88 -15.05
CA LEU A 29 -7.30 -2.62 -16.46
C LEU A 29 -6.84 -3.91 -17.14
N THR A 30 -7.69 -4.42 -18.02
CA THR A 30 -7.33 -5.51 -18.91
C THR A 30 -6.42 -4.99 -20.03
N LEU A 31 -5.14 -5.36 -20.00
CA LEU A 31 -4.18 -5.01 -21.03
C LEU A 31 -4.28 -6.00 -22.21
N PRO A 32 -4.15 -5.54 -23.48
CA PRO A 32 -4.23 -6.42 -24.63
C PRO A 32 -3.10 -7.46 -24.67
N GLU A 33 -3.41 -8.69 -25.09
CA GLU A 33 -2.41 -9.73 -25.28
C GLU A 33 -1.50 -9.39 -26.48
N ALA A 34 -0.18 -9.44 -26.28
CA ALA A 34 0.81 -9.33 -27.35
C ALA A 34 1.28 -10.71 -27.81
N SER A 35 1.38 -11.66 -26.87
CA SER A 35 1.59 -13.09 -27.10
C SER A 35 1.19 -13.88 -25.85
N LYS A 36 1.30 -15.21 -25.89
CA LYS A 36 1.06 -16.07 -24.71
C LYS A 36 1.88 -15.70 -23.47
N GLN A 37 3.01 -15.02 -23.64
CA GLN A 37 3.92 -14.63 -22.56
C GLN A 37 4.14 -13.12 -22.48
N ALA A 38 3.33 -12.31 -23.18
CA ALA A 38 3.52 -10.87 -23.21
C ALA A 38 2.22 -10.09 -23.39
N PHE A 39 2.20 -8.86 -22.91
CA PHE A 39 1.07 -7.94 -23.03
C PHE A 39 1.51 -6.58 -23.59
N TRP A 40 0.57 -5.85 -24.18
CA TRP A 40 0.79 -4.50 -24.66
C TRP A 40 0.67 -3.48 -23.53
N LEU A 41 1.68 -2.63 -23.39
CA LEU A 41 1.70 -1.50 -22.47
C LEU A 41 2.42 -0.32 -23.11
N GLN A 42 1.74 0.82 -23.19
CA GLN A 42 2.25 2.07 -23.77
C GLN A 42 2.89 1.86 -25.16
N GLY A 43 2.23 1.08 -26.02
CA GLY A 43 2.65 0.85 -27.40
C GLY A 43 3.81 -0.13 -27.59
N SER A 44 4.31 -0.76 -26.52
CA SER A 44 5.35 -1.79 -26.58
C SER A 44 4.84 -3.12 -26.02
N ALA A 45 5.41 -4.23 -26.47
CA ALA A 45 5.11 -5.57 -25.96
C ALA A 45 6.06 -5.90 -24.81
N TRP A 46 5.53 -6.31 -23.67
CA TRP A 46 6.25 -6.59 -22.43
C TRP A 46 6.02 -8.01 -21.98
N GLN A 47 7.09 -8.73 -21.65
CA GLN A 47 6.99 -10.08 -21.09
C GLN A 47 6.26 -10.05 -19.74
N PHE A 48 5.41 -11.04 -19.47
CA PHE A 48 4.79 -11.20 -18.17
C PHE A 48 5.85 -11.42 -17.08
N PRO A 49 5.74 -10.72 -15.93
CA PRO A 49 6.62 -11.00 -14.82
C PRO A 49 6.32 -12.39 -14.23
N ASP A 50 7.36 -13.06 -13.76
CA ASP A 50 7.33 -14.27 -12.94
C ASP A 50 8.21 -14.08 -11.70
N PHE A 51 8.30 -15.10 -10.84
CA PHE A 51 9.10 -15.00 -9.62
C PHE A 51 10.61 -14.86 -9.87
N GLU A 52 11.10 -15.27 -11.04
CA GLU A 52 12.53 -15.24 -11.39
C GLU A 52 12.91 -13.90 -12.03
N ASN A 53 12.00 -13.26 -12.77
CA ASN A 53 12.28 -12.06 -13.55
C ASN A 53 11.65 -10.76 -13.00
N ALA A 54 10.86 -10.81 -11.93
CA ALA A 54 10.09 -9.66 -11.43
C ALA A 54 10.96 -8.40 -11.18
N ASP A 55 12.15 -8.56 -10.61
CA ASP A 55 13.05 -7.43 -10.37
C ASP A 55 13.54 -6.79 -11.69
N THR A 56 13.88 -7.64 -12.67
CA THR A 56 14.29 -7.18 -14.01
C THR A 56 13.14 -6.49 -14.75
N PHE A 57 11.93 -7.02 -14.62
CA PHE A 57 10.71 -6.40 -15.15
C PHE A 57 10.50 -4.99 -14.57
N VAL A 58 10.70 -4.80 -13.26
CA VAL A 58 10.64 -3.48 -12.62
C VAL A 58 11.70 -2.53 -13.17
N GLU A 59 12.94 -3.00 -13.35
CA GLU A 59 14.01 -2.18 -13.94
C GLU A 59 13.65 -1.70 -15.35
N TRP A 60 13.03 -2.55 -16.17
CA TRP A 60 12.58 -2.16 -17.51
C TRP A 60 11.50 -1.09 -17.46
N LEU A 61 10.53 -1.18 -16.54
CA LEU A 61 9.51 -0.15 -16.35
C LEU A 61 10.12 1.19 -15.96
N VAL A 62 11.14 1.19 -15.10
CA VAL A 62 11.88 2.40 -14.71
C VAL A 62 12.63 2.99 -15.89
N ARG A 63 13.35 2.16 -16.67
CA ARG A 63 14.10 2.63 -17.85
C ARG A 63 13.21 3.20 -18.96
N ALA A 64 11.95 2.75 -19.04
CA ALA A 64 10.97 3.25 -19.98
C ALA A 64 10.14 4.44 -19.44
N ASP A 65 10.50 5.01 -18.28
CA ASP A 65 9.76 6.07 -17.59
C ASP A 65 8.29 5.73 -17.26
N LEU A 66 7.95 4.43 -17.27
CA LEU A 66 6.61 3.94 -16.94
C LEU A 66 6.40 3.82 -15.43
N LEU A 67 7.48 3.72 -14.66
CA LEU A 67 7.48 3.65 -13.22
C LEU A 67 8.46 4.70 -12.65
N VAL A 68 7.92 5.69 -11.95
CA VAL A 68 8.70 6.82 -11.43
C VAL A 68 8.47 7.03 -9.95
N ARG A 69 9.37 7.76 -9.30
CA ARG A 69 9.16 8.26 -7.94
C ARG A 69 8.60 9.68 -7.99
N ASP A 70 7.48 9.91 -7.33
CA ASP A 70 6.95 11.24 -7.06
C ASP A 70 7.42 11.73 -5.68
N PRO A 71 8.42 12.63 -5.62
CA PRO A 71 8.96 13.12 -4.35
C PRO A 71 7.94 13.91 -3.53
N VAL A 72 6.91 14.47 -4.17
CA VAL A 72 5.84 15.17 -3.44
C VAL A 72 4.95 14.16 -2.72
N VAL A 73 4.60 13.06 -3.37
CA VAL A 73 3.78 12.00 -2.73
C VAL A 73 4.54 11.38 -1.57
N GLU A 74 5.85 11.15 -1.72
CA GLU A 74 6.72 10.68 -0.65
C GLU A 74 6.81 11.69 0.51
N ALA A 75 7.08 12.97 0.22
CA ALA A 75 7.17 14.01 1.26
C ALA A 75 5.84 14.18 2.01
N CYS A 76 4.71 14.16 1.27
CA CYS A 76 3.37 14.11 1.82
C CYS A 76 3.17 12.90 2.74
N TRP A 77 3.62 11.72 2.30
CA TRP A 77 3.50 10.49 3.05
C TRP A 77 4.27 10.54 4.37
N GLN A 78 5.47 11.10 4.35
CA GLN A 78 6.37 11.18 5.50
C GLN A 78 6.10 12.38 6.43
N ASP A 79 5.01 13.13 6.24
CA ASP A 79 4.74 14.40 6.94
C ASP A 79 5.92 15.39 6.90
N GLN A 80 6.72 15.36 5.82
CA GLN A 80 7.86 16.25 5.69
C GLN A 80 7.41 17.69 5.43
N PRO A 81 8.13 18.69 5.96
CA PRO A 81 7.88 20.09 5.61
C PRO A 81 8.05 20.27 4.09
N SER A 82 6.97 20.65 3.42
CA SER A 82 7.00 20.96 1.99
C SER A 82 6.49 22.39 1.77
N ASN A 83 7.02 23.05 0.75
CA ASN A 83 6.53 24.37 0.32
C ASN A 83 5.11 24.32 -0.29
N LEU A 84 4.47 23.16 -0.30
CA LEU A 84 3.15 22.95 -0.87
C LEU A 84 2.08 23.10 0.20
N SER A 85 0.97 23.73 -0.17
CA SER A 85 -0.22 23.72 0.68
C SER A 85 -0.69 22.28 0.92
N LEU A 86 -1.29 22.03 2.10
CA LEU A 86 -1.91 20.75 2.46
C LEU A 86 -2.89 20.27 1.39
N ARG A 87 -3.68 21.19 0.82
CA ARG A 87 -4.64 20.88 -0.26
C ARG A 87 -3.94 20.34 -1.51
N THR A 88 -2.83 20.96 -1.92
CA THR A 88 -2.06 20.51 -3.08
C THR A 88 -1.48 19.12 -2.84
N CYS A 89 -0.94 18.90 -1.64
CA CYS A 89 -0.40 17.63 -1.20
C CYS A 89 -1.46 16.51 -1.22
N GLN A 90 -2.60 16.72 -0.55
CA GLN A 90 -3.73 15.78 -0.53
C GLN A 90 -4.24 15.44 -1.93
N ARG A 91 -4.43 16.44 -2.78
CA ARG A 91 -4.90 16.25 -4.16
C ARG A 91 -3.91 15.42 -4.98
N ARG A 92 -2.60 15.72 -4.88
CA ARG A 92 -1.56 15.00 -5.63
C ARG A 92 -1.41 13.57 -5.13
N PHE A 93 -1.47 13.37 -3.81
CA PHE A 93 -1.48 12.05 -3.17
C PHE A 93 -2.66 11.21 -3.65
N LEU A 94 -3.87 11.77 -3.63
CA LEU A 94 -5.08 11.08 -4.10
C LEU A 94 -4.98 10.71 -5.57
N ARG A 95 -4.52 11.62 -6.45
CA ARG A 95 -4.36 11.32 -7.88
C ARG A 95 -3.32 10.22 -8.14
N ALA A 96 -2.23 10.24 -7.38
CA ALA A 96 -1.12 9.31 -7.54
C ALA A 96 -1.43 7.90 -7.01
N THR A 97 -2.11 7.81 -5.86
CA THR A 97 -2.32 6.55 -5.13
C THR A 97 -3.75 6.01 -5.25
N GLY A 98 -4.67 6.85 -5.72
CA GLY A 98 -6.11 6.58 -5.69
C GLY A 98 -6.74 6.64 -4.30
N LEU A 99 -5.95 6.74 -3.24
CA LEU A 99 -6.42 6.74 -1.86
C LEU A 99 -6.30 8.13 -1.24
N THR A 100 -7.23 8.47 -0.37
CA THR A 100 -7.06 9.64 0.48
C THR A 100 -5.90 9.41 1.44
N TYR A 101 -5.21 10.50 1.82
CA TYR A 101 -4.11 10.44 2.78
C TYR A 101 -4.50 9.71 4.08
N GLN A 102 -5.68 10.03 4.61
CA GLN A 102 -6.22 9.39 5.81
C GLN A 102 -6.49 7.90 5.62
N ARG A 103 -7.05 7.49 4.48
CA ARG A 103 -7.31 6.08 4.20
C ARG A 103 -6.01 5.28 4.07
N ALA A 104 -5.00 5.82 3.39
CA ALA A 104 -3.69 5.21 3.30
C ALA A 104 -3.04 5.06 4.69
N ARG A 105 -3.12 6.09 5.55
CA ARG A 105 -2.66 6.02 6.94
C ARG A 105 -3.39 4.96 7.76
N GLN A 106 -4.71 4.82 7.59
CA GLN A 106 -5.48 3.76 8.26
C GLN A 106 -5.04 2.36 7.83
N ILE A 107 -4.80 2.15 6.53
CA ILE A 107 -4.31 0.87 5.99
C ILE A 107 -2.96 0.53 6.58
N GLU A 108 -2.00 1.44 6.53
CA GLU A 108 -0.65 1.18 7.02
C GLU A 108 -0.64 0.97 8.54
N ARG A 109 -1.47 1.70 9.27
CA ARG A 109 -1.66 1.51 10.70
C ARG A 109 -2.23 0.13 11.03
N ALA A 110 -3.20 -0.33 10.23
CA ALA A 110 -3.74 -1.66 10.38
C ALA A 110 -2.70 -2.74 10.07
N ARG A 111 -1.85 -2.54 9.05
CA ARG A 111 -0.72 -3.45 8.74
C ARG A 111 0.29 -3.51 9.88
N TYR A 112 0.59 -2.37 10.50
CA TYR A 112 1.47 -2.31 11.66
C TYR A 112 0.89 -3.08 12.85
N ALA A 113 -0.37 -2.82 13.21
CA ALA A 113 -1.06 -3.55 14.28
C ALA A 113 -1.08 -5.06 14.01
N THR A 114 -1.36 -5.47 12.76
CA THR A 114 -1.30 -6.87 12.35
C THR A 114 0.09 -7.48 12.59
N THR A 115 1.15 -6.72 12.31
CA THR A 115 2.54 -7.17 12.53
C THR A 115 2.82 -7.39 14.02
N LEU A 116 2.40 -6.45 14.88
CA LEU A 116 2.55 -6.59 16.33
C LEU A 116 1.76 -7.78 16.89
N LEU A 117 0.52 -7.98 16.44
CA LEU A 117 -0.31 -9.11 16.85
C LEU A 117 0.33 -10.45 16.47
N ARG A 118 0.93 -10.55 15.27
CA ARG A 118 1.66 -11.76 14.84
C ARG A 118 2.95 -12.01 15.60
N GLN A 119 3.54 -10.97 16.16
CA GLN A 119 4.69 -11.09 17.06
C GLN A 119 4.26 -11.52 18.48
N GLY A 120 2.96 -11.70 18.73
CA GLY A 120 2.42 -12.11 20.02
C GLY A 120 2.29 -10.96 21.02
N ILE A 121 2.41 -9.70 20.58
CA ILE A 121 2.23 -8.54 21.45
C ILE A 121 0.78 -8.51 21.97
N PRO A 122 0.56 -8.31 23.29
CA PRO A 122 -0.77 -8.26 23.87
C PRO A 122 -1.67 -7.22 23.19
N ILE A 123 -2.95 -7.54 22.99
CA ILE A 123 -3.91 -6.67 22.28
C ILE A 123 -3.96 -5.25 22.88
N GLN A 124 -3.88 -5.13 24.21
CA GLN A 124 -3.90 -3.83 24.88
C GLN A 124 -2.69 -2.97 24.52
N ASP A 125 -1.51 -3.58 24.45
CA ASP A 125 -0.28 -2.89 24.02
C ASP A 125 -0.37 -2.53 22.54
N VAL A 126 -0.90 -3.41 21.69
CA VAL A 126 -1.12 -3.11 20.26
C VAL A 126 -2.05 -1.91 20.06
N VAL A 127 -3.11 -1.78 20.87
CA VAL A 127 -4.00 -0.61 20.82
C VAL A 127 -3.19 0.66 21.01
N PHE A 128 -2.34 0.72 22.05
CA PHE A 128 -1.51 1.88 22.33
C PHE A 128 -0.44 2.11 21.25
N GLU A 129 0.36 1.09 20.94
CA GLU A 129 1.49 1.16 20.01
C GLU A 129 1.07 1.52 18.59
N ALA A 130 -0.06 0.99 18.11
CA ALA A 130 -0.62 1.34 16.81
C ALA A 130 -1.52 2.58 16.85
N GLY A 131 -1.68 3.24 18.01
CA GLY A 131 -2.40 4.50 18.18
C GLY A 131 -3.94 4.41 18.13
N TYR A 132 -4.52 3.24 18.38
CA TYR A 132 -5.97 3.04 18.55
C TYR A 132 -6.48 3.62 19.85
N TYR A 133 -7.69 4.18 19.76
CA TYR A 133 -8.33 4.81 20.91
C TYR A 133 -8.66 3.75 21.97
N ASP A 134 -9.16 2.60 21.53
CA ASP A 134 -9.45 1.44 22.37
C ASP A 134 -9.43 0.14 21.54
N GLN A 135 -9.70 -0.97 22.22
CA GLN A 135 -9.78 -2.30 21.63
C GLN A 135 -10.94 -2.46 20.62
N PRO A 136 -12.18 -1.98 20.86
CA PRO A 136 -13.22 -1.94 19.83
C PRO A 136 -12.79 -1.27 18.51
N HIS A 137 -12.09 -0.14 18.57
CA HIS A 137 -11.60 0.55 17.36
C HIS A 137 -10.55 -0.28 16.62
N LEU A 138 -9.63 -0.93 17.33
CA LEU A 138 -8.69 -1.88 16.73
C LEU A 138 -9.45 -3.04 16.07
N HIS A 139 -10.42 -3.62 16.75
CA HIS A 139 -11.19 -4.75 16.26
C HIS A 139 -11.90 -4.43 14.93
N HIS A 140 -12.63 -3.31 14.89
CA HIS A 140 -13.32 -2.86 13.67
C HIS A 140 -12.33 -2.62 12.51
N ALA A 141 -11.19 -1.99 12.79
CA ALA A 141 -10.17 -1.78 11.76
C ALA A 141 -9.60 -3.09 11.22
N MET A 142 -9.31 -4.07 12.09
CA MET A 142 -8.82 -5.38 11.66
C MET A 142 -9.84 -6.12 10.80
N GLN A 143 -11.11 -6.14 11.21
CA GLN A 143 -12.17 -6.76 10.41
C GLN A 143 -12.33 -6.08 9.05
N GLN A 144 -12.39 -4.74 9.01
CA GLN A 144 -12.64 -4.00 7.78
C GLN A 144 -11.47 -3.98 6.80
N LEU A 145 -10.23 -3.95 7.30
CA LEU A 145 -9.03 -3.76 6.46
C LEU A 145 -8.24 -5.04 6.22
N ILE A 146 -8.28 -5.97 7.16
CA ILE A 146 -7.50 -7.22 7.13
C ILE A 146 -8.43 -8.43 6.90
N GLY A 147 -9.72 -8.30 7.22
CA GLY A 147 -10.69 -9.39 7.12
C GLY A 147 -10.64 -10.38 8.28
N GLN A 148 -9.90 -10.06 9.35
CA GLN A 148 -9.67 -10.93 10.49
C GLN A 148 -9.78 -10.16 11.80
N THR A 149 -10.14 -10.85 12.89
CA THR A 149 -10.15 -10.26 14.23
C THR A 149 -8.74 -10.30 14.85
N PRO A 150 -8.43 -9.44 15.84
CA PRO A 150 -7.12 -9.46 16.52
C PRO A 150 -6.74 -10.85 17.06
N THR A 151 -7.69 -11.56 17.68
CA THR A 151 -7.47 -12.91 18.22
C THR A 151 -7.18 -13.94 17.12
N GLN A 152 -7.87 -13.85 15.98
CA GLN A 152 -7.58 -14.74 14.84
C GLN A 152 -6.18 -14.49 14.29
N ILE A 153 -5.75 -13.24 14.19
CA ILE A 153 -4.40 -12.87 13.74
C ILE A 153 -3.32 -13.41 14.69
N MET A 154 -3.53 -13.34 16.00
CA MET A 154 -2.60 -13.89 17.00
C MET A 154 -2.49 -15.41 16.94
N ASN A 155 -3.58 -16.10 16.61
CA ASN A 155 -3.66 -17.56 16.62
C ASN A 155 -3.30 -18.22 15.28
N MET A 156 -2.97 -17.44 14.24
CA MET A 156 -2.66 -17.96 12.91
C MET A 156 -1.16 -18.22 12.71
N ASP A 157 -0.79 -19.49 12.55
CA ASP A 157 0.54 -19.93 12.11
C ASP A 157 0.83 -19.65 10.62
N LYS A 158 -0.19 -19.32 9.81
CA LYS A 158 -0.05 -19.14 8.34
C LYS A 158 0.34 -17.71 7.92
N GLN A 159 1.21 -17.62 6.92
CA GLN A 159 1.58 -16.39 6.22
C GLN A 159 0.34 -15.69 5.64
N LEU A 160 0.02 -14.50 6.15
CA LEU A 160 -0.77 -13.53 5.40
C LEU A 160 0.13 -13.00 4.27
N SER A 161 -0.17 -13.37 3.02
CA SER A 161 0.54 -12.91 1.83
C SER A 161 0.57 -11.37 1.72
N PHE A 162 -0.34 -10.66 2.39
CA PHE A 162 -0.32 -9.20 2.46
C PHE A 162 0.85 -8.59 3.27
N LEU A 163 1.60 -9.39 4.04
CA LEU A 163 2.62 -8.90 4.98
C LEU A 163 4.06 -9.07 4.51
N TYR A 164 4.35 -9.51 3.28
CA TYR A 164 5.74 -9.66 2.83
C TYR A 164 6.46 -8.30 2.84
N LYS A 165 7.39 -8.09 3.78
CA LYS A 165 8.20 -6.86 3.97
C LYS A 165 7.42 -5.56 4.27
N THR A 166 6.53 -5.57 5.26
CA THR A 166 6.04 -4.32 5.89
C THR A 166 6.56 -4.19 7.33
N THR A 167 7.80 -3.76 7.46
CA THR A 167 8.19 -2.89 8.58
C THR A 167 8.43 -1.54 7.93
N THR A 168 7.62 -0.52 8.20
CA THR A 168 7.82 0.36 9.36
C THR A 168 6.57 1.22 9.61
N PHE A 169 6.19 1.37 10.87
CA PHE A 169 5.41 2.51 11.40
C PHE A 169 6.29 3.03 12.55
N PRO A 170 7.03 4.15 12.37
CA PRO A 170 6.46 5.48 12.61
C PRO A 170 7.08 6.61 11.74
N CYS A 171 6.26 7.57 11.29
CA CYS A 171 6.76 8.93 11.01
C CYS A 171 5.89 9.92 11.80
N GLY A 172 6.46 10.41 12.90
CA GLY A 172 5.84 11.34 13.86
C GLY A 172 4.93 10.65 14.88
N ILE A 173 5.48 10.28 16.04
CA ILE A 173 4.67 9.92 17.22
C ILE A 173 3.73 11.10 17.48
N ILE A 174 2.45 10.82 17.25
CA ILE A 174 1.25 11.66 17.35
C ILE A 174 1.47 12.97 18.13
N PRO A 175 1.12 14.13 17.52
CA PRO A 175 0.06 14.90 18.17
C PRO A 175 -1.17 15.00 17.28
N SER A 176 -2.26 14.56 17.87
CA SER A 176 -3.64 14.76 17.49
C SER A 176 -3.99 16.24 17.36
N HIS A 177 -3.71 16.86 16.22
CA HIS A 177 -4.32 18.13 15.83
C HIS A 177 -4.65 18.13 14.33
N PHE A 178 -5.42 17.14 13.89
CA PHE A 178 -6.15 17.20 12.63
C PHE A 178 -7.58 16.74 12.86
N ASN A 179 -8.32 17.58 13.58
CA ASN A 179 -9.77 17.61 13.51
C ASN A 179 -10.21 19.07 13.40
N ARG A 180 -10.34 19.54 12.16
CA ARG A 180 -11.30 20.55 11.70
C ARG A 180 -11.35 20.56 10.19
#